data_AF-A0A165CR98-F1
#
_entry.id   AF-A0A165CR98-F1
#
_cell.length_a   1.000
_cell.length_b   1.000
_cell.length_c   1.000
_cell.angle_alpha   90.00
_cell.angle_beta   90.00
_cell.angle_gamma   90.00
#
_symmetry.space_group_name_H-M   'P 1'
#
loop_
_entity.id
_entity.type
_entity.pdbx_description
1 polymer ?
#
loop_
_entity_poly.entity_id
_entity_poly.type
_entity_poly.pdbx_seq_one_letter_code
_entity_poly.pdbx_strand_id
1 'polypeptide(L)'
;MLLKLVFNLLFAFGLFIDSIRMRLSLVAALAAIAGYDIICSPSPNRLTAMYDAHTFMNGLLLASDLLILHNPKTDVWHRQAGHIQQQPLDWKKILLALELTVNSRGIGWNFDVRGSKSSRLTSTESRAQFIVRQVARGTAAWLLIDLTRTIFRYRNTCHIQGSLFQDGPTWQAVYVLAGWTNIAGSMVVPHAVIAAITVGVGLYRPEDWPKMFDIAEGYTVRRFWG
;
A
#
# COMPACT_ATOMS: atom_id res chain seq x y z
N MET A 1 9.03 13.23 -3.67
CA MET A 1 9.46 12.32 -2.57
C MET A 1 9.34 12.98 -1.19
N LEU A 2 9.94 14.16 -0.98
CA LEU A 2 9.89 14.88 0.30
C LEU A 2 8.46 15.14 0.81
N LEU A 3 7.55 15.60 -0.07
CA LEU A 3 6.17 15.91 0.31
C LEU A 3 5.40 14.70 0.84
N LYS A 4 5.63 13.51 0.26
CA LYS A 4 5.04 12.24 0.72
C LYS A 4 5.55 11.84 2.10
N LEU A 5 6.84 12.06 2.36
CA LEU A 5 7.42 11.82 3.67
C LEU A 5 6.81 12.75 4.72
N VAL A 6 6.72 14.04 4.41
CA VAL A 6 6.07 15.04 5.28
C VAL A 6 4.61 14.67 5.56
N PHE A 7 3.87 14.26 4.54
CA PHE A 7 2.49 13.80 4.66
C PHE A 7 2.36 12.63 5.67
N ASN A 8 3.17 11.58 5.51
CA ASN A 8 3.12 10.42 6.39
C ASN A 8 3.58 10.75 7.81
N LEU A 9 4.57 11.63 7.99
CA LEU A 9 5.02 12.09 9.30
C LEU A 9 3.94 12.90 10.02
N LEU A 10 3.26 13.81 9.31
CA LEU A 10 2.15 14.58 9.86
C LEU A 10 1.00 13.65 10.25
N PHE A 11 0.65 12.69 9.39
CA PHE A 11 -0.37 11.69 9.72
C PHE A 11 0.01 10.89 10.97
N ALA A 12 1.23 10.34 11.03
CA ALA A 12 1.70 9.59 12.19
C ALA A 12 1.68 10.44 13.47
N PHE A 13 2.06 11.72 13.38
CA PHE A 13 1.96 12.66 14.49
C PHE A 13 0.52 12.84 14.99
N GLY A 14 -0.45 12.89 14.06
CA GLY A 14 -1.88 12.98 14.38
C GLY A 14 -2.40 11.88 15.28
N LEU A 15 -1.83 10.67 15.21
CA LEU A 15 -2.21 9.53 16.04
C LEU A 15 -1.88 9.74 17.52
N PHE A 16 -0.96 10.66 17.83
CA PHE A 16 -0.61 11.03 19.20
C PHE A 16 -1.43 12.19 19.76
N ILE A 17 -2.30 12.81 18.96
CA ILE A 17 -3.09 13.97 19.35
C ILE A 17 -4.44 13.54 19.90
N ASP A 18 -4.76 13.98 21.12
CA ASP A 18 -6.02 13.65 21.78
C ASP A 18 -7.19 14.50 21.25
N SER A 19 -6.92 15.78 21.03
CA SER A 19 -7.93 16.77 20.64
C SER A 19 -8.44 16.52 19.22
N ILE A 20 -9.74 16.26 19.09
CA ILE A 20 -10.41 16.10 17.79
C ILE A 20 -10.29 17.36 16.92
N ARG A 21 -10.30 18.56 17.51
CA ARG A 21 -10.16 19.82 16.76
C ARG A 21 -8.79 19.91 16.10
N MET A 22 -7.73 19.55 16.83
CA MET A 22 -6.36 19.51 16.30
C MET A 22 -6.20 18.44 15.22
N ARG A 23 -6.81 17.25 15.41
CA ARG A 23 -6.84 16.19 14.39
C ARG A 23 -7.56 16.62 13.12
N LEU A 24 -8.68 17.35 13.25
CA LEU A 24 -9.42 17.88 12.11
C LEU A 24 -8.60 18.94 11.36
N SER A 25 -7.94 19.86 12.07
CA SER A 25 -7.01 20.82 11.45
C SER A 25 -5.86 20.12 10.73
N LEU A 26 -5.34 19.04 11.29
CA LEU A 26 -4.29 18.24 10.69
C LEU A 26 -4.76 17.53 9.41
N VAL A 27 -5.94 16.91 9.42
CA VAL A 27 -6.53 16.30 8.21
C VAL A 27 -6.80 17.36 7.14
N ALA A 28 -7.27 18.56 7.51
CA ALA A 28 -7.40 19.66 6.56
C ALA A 28 -6.05 20.07 5.95
N ALA A 29 -4.98 20.09 6.75
CA ALA A 29 -3.62 20.34 6.25
C ALA A 29 -3.13 19.22 5.32
N LEU A 30 -3.39 17.95 5.66
CA LEU A 30 -3.10 16.80 4.79
C LEU A 30 -3.86 16.89 3.46
N ALA A 31 -5.14 17.28 3.49
CA ALA A 31 -5.95 17.49 2.30
C ALA A 31 -5.40 18.63 1.43
N ALA A 32 -4.95 19.74 2.05
CA ALA A 32 -4.32 20.84 1.33
C ALA A 32 -2.99 20.41 0.68
N ILE A 33 -2.16 19.62 1.38
CA ILE A 33 -0.92 19.05 0.83
C ILE A 33 -1.24 18.14 -0.37
N ALA A 34 -2.21 17.25 -0.23
CA ALA A 34 -2.65 16.35 -1.31
C ALA A 34 -3.18 17.14 -2.52
N GLY A 35 -4.03 18.15 -2.28
CA GLY A 35 -4.56 19.01 -3.34
C GLY A 35 -3.47 19.81 -4.05
N TYR A 36 -2.52 20.37 -3.29
CA TYR A 36 -1.37 21.08 -3.85
C TYR A 36 -0.53 20.17 -4.74
N ASP A 37 -0.23 18.94 -4.29
CA ASP A 37 0.56 18.01 -5.11
C ASP A 37 -0.18 17.65 -6.40
N ILE A 38 -1.46 17.29 -6.31
CA ILE A 38 -2.26 16.87 -7.47
C ILE A 38 -2.43 18.00 -8.50
N ILE A 39 -2.60 19.25 -8.06
CA ILE A 39 -2.91 20.38 -8.93
C ILE A 39 -1.65 21.09 -9.41
N CYS A 40 -0.68 21.29 -8.51
CA CYS A 40 0.45 22.20 -8.74
C CYS A 40 1.78 21.48 -8.96
N SER A 41 1.90 20.19 -8.64
CA SER A 41 3.15 19.45 -8.83
C SER A 41 3.23 18.87 -10.25
N PRO A 42 4.12 19.37 -11.12
CA PRO A 42 4.27 18.81 -12.45
C PRO A 42 4.85 17.40 -12.34
N SER A 43 4.02 16.41 -12.63
CA SER A 43 4.47 15.03 -12.72
C SER A 43 5.20 14.79 -14.05
N PRO A 44 6.29 14.00 -14.07
CA PRO A 44 7.08 13.76 -15.27
C PRO A 44 6.29 13.06 -16.38
N ASN A 45 5.23 12.33 -16.01
CA ASN A 45 4.27 11.77 -16.95
C ASN A 45 2.92 11.52 -16.25
N ARG A 46 1.86 11.28 -17.03
CA ARG A 46 0.50 11.04 -16.53
C ARG A 46 0.38 9.81 -15.62
N LEU A 47 1.19 8.78 -15.86
CA LEU A 47 1.17 7.57 -15.06
C LEU A 47 1.69 7.83 -13.64
N THR A 48 2.81 8.54 -13.53
CA THR A 48 3.34 9.00 -12.24
C THR A 48 2.34 9.89 -11.51
N ALA A 49 1.69 10.82 -12.22
CA ALA A 49 0.66 11.68 -11.65
C ALA A 49 -0.50 10.88 -11.04
N MET A 50 -0.98 9.85 -11.77
CA MET A 50 -2.06 8.98 -11.30
C MET A 50 -1.65 8.20 -10.04
N TYR A 51 -0.43 7.65 -9.99
CA TYR A 51 0.06 6.93 -8.82
C TYR A 51 0.25 7.85 -7.61
N ASP A 52 0.74 9.06 -7.83
CA ASP A 52 0.94 10.06 -6.79
C ASP A 52 -0.42 10.48 -6.21
N ALA A 53 -1.38 10.84 -7.07
CA ALA A 53 -2.75 11.15 -6.68
C ALA A 53 -3.41 10.00 -5.90
N HIS A 54 -3.26 8.76 -6.37
CA HIS A 54 -3.80 7.58 -5.69
C HIS A 54 -3.18 7.39 -4.30
N THR A 55 -1.86 7.57 -4.17
CA THR A 55 -1.15 7.46 -2.90
C THR A 55 -1.66 8.49 -1.89
N PHE A 56 -1.75 9.76 -2.29
CA PHE A 56 -2.25 10.83 -1.42
C PHE A 56 -3.71 10.65 -1.05
N MET A 57 -4.56 10.23 -1.99
CA MET A 57 -5.97 9.99 -1.72
C MET A 57 -6.17 8.83 -0.75
N ASN A 58 -5.47 7.72 -0.94
CA ASN A 58 -5.51 6.59 -0.01
C ASN A 58 -5.03 6.99 1.39
N GLY A 59 -3.93 7.75 1.48
CA GLY A 59 -3.43 8.28 2.74
C GLY A 59 -4.42 9.24 3.42
N LEU A 60 -5.11 10.08 2.65
CA LEU A 60 -6.09 11.03 3.17
C LEU A 60 -7.35 10.31 3.68
N LEU A 61 -7.83 9.30 2.96
CA LEU A 61 -8.95 8.47 3.40
C LEU A 61 -8.61 7.74 4.70
N LEU A 62 -7.42 7.14 4.77
CA LEU A 62 -6.95 6.45 5.98
C LEU A 62 -6.75 7.42 7.15
N ALA A 63 -6.23 8.63 6.89
CA ALA A 63 -6.10 9.66 7.91
C ALA A 63 -7.46 10.16 8.40
N SER A 64 -8.43 10.32 7.50
CA SER A 64 -9.79 10.71 7.87
C SER A 64 -10.44 9.65 8.75
N ASP A 65 -10.29 8.38 8.37
CA ASP A 65 -10.82 7.25 9.14
C ASP A 65 -10.19 7.15 10.53
N LEU A 66 -8.86 7.17 10.61
CA LEU A 66 -8.14 6.93 11.87
C LEU A 66 -8.06 8.16 12.78
N LEU A 67 -8.01 9.38 12.22
CA LEU A 67 -7.88 10.60 13.02
C LEU A 67 -9.22 11.26 13.35
N ILE A 68 -10.25 11.11 12.50
CA ILE A 68 -11.55 11.78 12.70
C ILE A 68 -12.61 10.77 13.12
N LEU A 69 -12.78 9.68 12.36
CA LEU A 69 -13.89 8.74 12.58
C LEU A 69 -13.64 7.82 13.78
N HIS A 70 -12.39 7.41 13.97
CA HIS A 70 -11.97 6.58 15.09
C HIS A 70 -11.22 7.40 16.15
N ASN A 71 -11.24 6.88 17.38
CA ASN A 71 -10.40 7.36 18.45
C ASN A 71 -9.12 6.49 18.51
N PRO A 72 -7.94 7.04 18.13
CA PRO A 72 -6.67 6.30 18.15
C PRO A 72 -6.31 5.70 19.51
N LYS A 73 -6.87 6.23 20.61
CA LYS A 73 -6.64 5.74 21.96
C LYS A 73 -7.29 4.39 22.21
N THR A 74 -8.57 4.28 21.85
CA THR A 74 -9.46 3.22 22.30
C THR A 74 -9.70 2.21 21.19
N ASP A 75 -9.81 2.70 19.96
CA ASP A 75 -10.37 1.90 18.86
C ASP A 75 -9.27 1.22 18.06
N VAL A 76 -8.01 1.61 18.28
CA VAL A 76 -6.85 1.11 17.52
C VAL A 76 -5.83 0.51 18.47
N TRP A 77 -5.51 -0.77 18.26
CA TRP A 77 -4.45 -1.45 19.00
C TRP A 77 -3.75 -2.49 18.14
N HIS A 78 -2.44 -2.62 18.36
CA HIS A 78 -1.61 -3.62 17.73
C HIS A 78 -1.70 -4.93 18.53
N ARG A 79 -1.81 -6.09 17.88
CA ARG A 79 -2.03 -7.37 18.57
C ARG A 79 -0.88 -7.77 19.49
N GLN A 80 0.36 -7.43 19.13
CA GLN A 80 1.54 -7.76 19.93
C GLN A 80 1.91 -6.66 20.93
N ALA A 81 1.56 -5.40 20.64
CA ALA A 81 2.02 -4.24 21.41
C ALA A 81 0.90 -3.53 22.19
N GLY A 82 -0.37 -3.91 22.00
CA GLY A 82 -1.50 -3.24 22.62
C GLY A 82 -1.76 -1.83 22.04
N HIS A 83 -2.32 -0.95 22.85
CA HIS A 83 -2.70 0.40 22.42
C HIS A 83 -1.48 1.31 22.20
N ILE A 84 -1.41 1.97 21.04
CA ILE A 84 -0.28 2.86 20.67
C ILE A 84 -0.08 3.95 21.72
N GLN A 85 -1.17 4.52 22.23
CA GLN A 85 -1.08 5.61 23.19
C GLN A 85 -0.48 5.21 24.53
N GLN A 86 -0.71 3.97 24.97
CA GLN A 86 -0.21 3.44 26.24
C GLN A 86 1.29 3.10 26.16
N GLN A 87 1.86 3.01 24.95
CA GLN A 87 3.28 2.80 24.77
C GLN A 87 4.09 4.04 25.18
N PRO A 88 5.28 3.88 25.78
CA PRO A 88 6.21 4.98 26.02
C PRO A 88 6.60 5.65 24.69
N LEU A 89 7.03 6.92 24.75
CA LEU A 89 7.52 7.67 23.58
C LEU A 89 8.92 7.16 23.15
N ASP A 90 8.95 5.93 22.66
CA ASP A 90 10.13 5.25 22.17
C ASP A 90 10.08 5.11 20.64
N TRP A 91 11.22 4.74 20.06
CA TRP A 91 11.32 4.43 18.62
C TRP A 91 10.25 3.42 18.15
N LYS A 92 9.90 2.44 19.00
CA LYS A 92 8.85 1.45 18.71
C LYS A 92 7.48 2.10 18.49
N LYS A 93 7.12 3.12 19.28
CA LYS A 93 5.85 3.82 19.16
C LYS A 93 5.78 4.64 17.86
N ILE A 94 6.89 5.26 17.47
CA ILE A 94 7.01 5.96 16.19
C ILE A 94 6.87 4.97 15.02
N LEU A 95 7.54 3.82 15.10
CA LEU A 95 7.42 2.77 14.08
C LEU A 95 5.98 2.24 13.96
N LEU A 96 5.30 1.97 15.07
CA LEU A 96 3.90 1.53 15.07
C LEU A 96 2.97 2.58 14.44
N ALA A 97 3.17 3.86 14.75
CA ALA A 97 2.39 4.94 14.15
C ALA A 97 2.66 5.04 12.64
N LEU A 98 3.92 4.96 12.21
CA LEU A 98 4.30 4.98 10.80
C LEU A 98 3.74 3.76 10.05
N GLU A 99 3.81 2.58 10.65
CA GLU A 99 3.22 1.35 10.11
C GLU A 99 1.73 1.56 9.84
N LEU A 100 0.99 2.14 10.79
CA LEU A 100 -0.44 2.39 10.62
C LEU A 100 -0.75 3.36 9.46
N THR A 101 0.13 4.30 9.14
CA THR A 101 -0.09 5.22 8.00
C THR A 101 0.05 4.56 6.63
N VAL A 102 0.76 3.43 6.54
CA VAL A 102 1.00 2.69 5.29
C VAL A 102 0.32 1.33 5.24
N ASN A 103 -0.19 0.84 6.36
CA ASN A 103 -0.85 -0.45 6.51
C ASN A 103 -2.37 -0.33 6.38
N SER A 104 -2.85 0.01 5.18
CA SER A 104 -4.29 0.11 4.89
C SER A 104 -5.06 -1.21 5.08
N ARG A 105 -4.36 -2.35 5.12
CA ARG A 105 -4.94 -3.69 5.37
C ARG A 105 -5.10 -3.99 6.85
N GLY A 106 -4.51 -3.18 7.73
CA GLY A 106 -4.56 -3.41 9.18
C GLY A 106 -3.84 -4.67 9.64
N ILE A 107 -2.86 -5.20 8.89
CA ILE A 107 -2.16 -6.44 9.23
C ILE A 107 -1.50 -6.30 10.61
N GLY A 108 -1.79 -7.20 11.56
CA GLY A 108 -1.27 -7.11 12.92
C GLY A 108 -2.07 -6.19 13.86
N TRP A 109 -3.09 -5.49 13.34
CA TRP A 109 -3.98 -4.61 14.10
C TRP A 109 -5.31 -5.32 14.44
N ASN A 110 -6.12 -4.65 15.25
CA ASN A 110 -7.41 -5.17 15.70
C ASN A 110 -8.47 -5.26 14.59
N PHE A 111 -8.38 -4.39 13.59
CA PHE A 111 -9.26 -4.37 12.41
C PHE A 111 -8.71 -5.17 11.23
N ASP A 112 -7.63 -5.93 11.41
CA ASP A 112 -7.19 -6.95 10.46
C ASP A 112 -8.35 -7.90 10.11
N VAL A 113 -8.48 -8.23 8.83
CA VAL A 113 -9.57 -9.05 8.31
C VAL A 113 -9.55 -10.41 8.99
N ARG A 114 -10.54 -10.67 9.85
CA ARG A 114 -10.72 -11.96 10.55
C ARG A 114 -10.73 -13.10 9.52
N GLY A 115 -9.68 -13.89 9.44
CA GLY A 115 -9.60 -15.00 8.49
C GLY A 115 -8.50 -14.91 7.44
N SER A 116 -7.74 -13.80 7.38
CA SER A 116 -6.52 -13.80 6.57
C SER A 116 -5.62 -14.94 7.11
N LYS A 117 -5.30 -15.90 6.24
CA LYS A 117 -4.47 -17.08 6.60
C LYS A 117 -3.11 -16.65 7.16
N SER A 118 -2.69 -15.41 6.90
CA SER A 118 -1.47 -14.80 7.43
C SER A 118 -1.45 -14.67 8.95
N SER A 119 -2.58 -14.40 9.59
CA SER A 119 -2.63 -14.28 11.06
C SER A 119 -2.55 -15.63 11.80
N ARG A 120 -2.69 -16.76 11.08
CA ARG A 120 -2.74 -18.10 11.68
C ARG A 120 -1.53 -18.98 11.38
N LEU A 121 -0.73 -18.63 10.37
CA LEU A 121 0.44 -19.41 10.03
C LEU A 121 1.62 -18.84 10.81
N THR A 122 1.95 -19.48 11.94
CA THR A 122 3.33 -19.51 12.44
C THR A 122 4.18 -20.07 11.31
N SER A 123 4.77 -19.17 10.54
CA SER A 123 5.52 -19.56 9.37
C SER A 123 6.79 -20.26 9.86
N THR A 124 6.88 -21.59 9.65
CA THR A 124 8.13 -22.35 9.84
C THR A 124 9.20 -21.97 8.81
N GLU A 125 8.90 -21.04 7.90
CA GLU A 125 9.82 -20.53 6.91
C GLU A 125 10.96 -19.73 7.56
N SER A 126 12.19 -20.08 7.19
CA SER A 126 13.36 -19.29 7.60
C SER A 126 13.36 -17.91 6.95
N ARG A 127 13.99 -16.91 7.60
CA ARG A 127 14.12 -15.55 7.04
C ARG A 127 14.78 -15.55 5.65
N ALA A 128 15.79 -16.38 5.45
CA ALA A 128 16.48 -16.49 4.16
C ALA A 128 15.55 -17.02 3.05
N GLN A 129 14.79 -18.09 3.32
CA GLN A 129 13.81 -18.62 2.37
C GLN A 129 12.74 -17.57 2.03
N PHE A 130 12.24 -16.86 3.04
CA PHE A 130 11.28 -15.79 2.84
C PHE A 130 11.84 -14.68 1.93
N ILE A 131 13.06 -14.21 2.20
CA ILE A 131 13.71 -13.14 1.41
C ILE A 131 13.88 -13.59 -0.04
N VAL A 132 14.40 -14.81 -0.28
CA VAL A 132 14.56 -15.36 -1.64
C VAL A 132 13.21 -15.43 -2.35
N ARG A 133 12.15 -15.88 -1.66
CA ARG A 133 10.79 -15.91 -2.23
C ARG A 133 10.27 -14.51 -2.58
N GLN A 134 10.50 -13.51 -1.74
CA GLN A 134 10.08 -12.14 -2.03
C GLN A 134 10.86 -11.54 -3.20
N VAL A 135 12.19 -11.76 -3.26
CA VAL A 135 13.01 -11.34 -4.40
C VAL A 135 12.51 -11.99 -5.68
N ALA A 136 12.33 -13.31 -5.71
CA ALA A 136 11.82 -14.02 -6.87
C ALA A 136 10.42 -13.52 -7.30
N ARG A 137 9.52 -13.30 -6.34
CA ARG A 137 8.18 -12.74 -6.61
C ARG A 137 8.25 -11.32 -7.15
N GLY A 138 9.09 -10.47 -6.56
CA GLY A 138 9.30 -9.09 -6.97
C GLY A 138 9.87 -9.02 -8.38
N THR A 139 10.90 -9.82 -8.68
CA THR A 139 11.49 -9.93 -10.02
C THR A 139 10.48 -10.44 -11.04
N ALA A 140 9.74 -11.50 -10.75
CA ALA A 140 8.70 -12.01 -11.64
C ALA A 140 7.62 -10.97 -11.93
N ALA A 141 7.13 -10.27 -10.90
CA ALA A 141 6.16 -9.19 -11.07
C ALA A 141 6.74 -8.02 -11.88
N TRP A 142 8.00 -7.65 -11.66
CA TRP A 142 8.68 -6.60 -12.42
C TRP A 142 8.84 -6.96 -13.90
N LEU A 143 9.21 -8.21 -14.21
CA LEU A 143 9.29 -8.70 -15.60
C LEU A 143 7.92 -8.68 -16.29
N LEU A 144 6.85 -9.04 -15.59
CA LEU A 144 5.48 -8.95 -16.13
C LEU A 144 5.07 -7.50 -16.40
N ILE A 145 5.44 -6.56 -15.53
CA ILE A 145 5.23 -5.12 -15.76
C ILE A 145 6.01 -4.67 -17.01
N ASP A 146 7.27 -5.07 -17.14
CA ASP A 146 8.08 -4.69 -18.30
C ASP A 146 7.52 -5.24 -19.61
N LEU A 147 7.10 -6.51 -19.62
CA LEU A 147 6.45 -7.14 -20.76
C LEU A 147 5.17 -6.40 -21.17
N THR A 148 4.30 -6.10 -20.21
CA THR A 148 3.02 -5.43 -20.47
C THR A 148 3.20 -3.98 -20.93
N ARG A 149 4.19 -3.27 -20.39
CA ARG A 149 4.59 -1.93 -20.88
C ARG A 149 5.18 -1.98 -22.28
N THR A 150 5.92 -3.05 -22.60
CA THR A 150 6.43 -3.28 -23.95
C THR A 150 5.28 -3.44 -24.94
N ILE A 151 4.24 -4.21 -24.60
CA ILE A 151 3.02 -4.31 -25.42
C ILE A 151 2.43 -2.91 -25.68
N PHE A 152 2.24 -2.10 -24.64
CA PHE A 152 1.70 -0.75 -24.80
C PHE A 152 2.60 0.19 -25.62
N ARG A 153 3.91 0.00 -25.58
CA ARG A 153 4.86 0.82 -26.36
C ARG A 153 4.81 0.49 -27.85
N TYR A 154 4.72 -0.79 -28.22
CA TYR A 154 4.79 -1.23 -29.62
C TYR A 154 3.44 -1.27 -30.34
N ARG A 155 2.32 -1.19 -29.62
CA ARG A 155 0.97 -1.20 -30.22
C ARG A 155 0.46 0.23 -30.38
N ASN A 156 0.37 0.70 -31.63
CA ASN A 156 -0.11 2.05 -31.96
C ASN A 156 -1.52 2.34 -31.41
N THR A 157 -2.36 1.30 -31.29
CA THR A 157 -3.71 1.39 -30.72
C THR A 157 -3.73 1.81 -29.25
N CYS A 158 -2.61 1.67 -28.53
CA CYS A 158 -2.46 2.06 -27.13
C CYS A 158 -1.87 3.48 -26.96
N HIS A 159 -1.54 4.18 -28.04
CA HIS A 159 -1.01 5.55 -27.98
C HIS A 159 -2.14 6.58 -27.89
N ILE A 160 -1.82 7.84 -27.58
CA ILE A 160 -2.82 8.91 -27.31
C ILE A 160 -3.85 9.10 -28.45
N GLN A 161 -3.45 8.83 -29.70
CA GLN A 161 -4.30 8.94 -30.89
C GLN A 161 -4.82 7.57 -31.38
N GLY A 162 -4.40 6.48 -30.72
CA GLY A 162 -4.84 5.13 -31.04
C GLY A 162 -6.24 4.85 -30.52
N SER A 163 -6.93 3.91 -31.16
CA SER A 163 -8.20 3.39 -30.65
C SER A 163 -8.05 1.90 -30.33
N LEU A 164 -8.36 1.53 -29.09
CA LEU A 164 -8.33 0.12 -28.65
C LEU A 164 -9.30 -0.76 -29.45
N PHE A 165 -10.33 -0.15 -30.06
CA PHE A 165 -11.31 -0.84 -30.90
C PHE A 165 -10.81 -1.14 -32.31
N GLN A 166 -9.68 -0.57 -32.73
CA GLN A 166 -9.04 -0.91 -34.01
C GLN A 166 -8.48 -2.33 -34.00
N ASP A 167 -8.10 -2.81 -32.82
CA ASP A 167 -7.72 -4.20 -32.66
C ASP A 167 -8.95 -5.01 -32.24
N GLY A 168 -9.11 -6.19 -32.85
CA GLY A 168 -10.21 -7.09 -32.56
C GLY A 168 -10.31 -7.48 -31.08
N PRO A 169 -11.43 -8.10 -30.66
CA PRO A 169 -11.75 -8.34 -29.24
C PRO A 169 -10.67 -9.13 -28.47
N THR A 170 -9.94 -10.02 -29.14
CA THR A 170 -8.82 -10.76 -28.55
C THR A 170 -7.73 -9.83 -28.00
N TRP A 171 -7.33 -8.83 -28.78
CA TRP A 171 -6.31 -7.86 -28.37
C TRP A 171 -6.81 -6.92 -27.29
N GLN A 172 -8.09 -6.55 -27.33
CA GLN A 172 -8.70 -5.77 -26.25
C GLN A 172 -8.61 -6.52 -24.92
N ALA A 173 -8.88 -7.83 -24.90
CA ALA A 173 -8.72 -8.65 -23.71
C ALA A 173 -7.26 -8.66 -23.22
N VAL A 174 -6.28 -8.73 -24.13
CA VAL A 174 -4.85 -8.63 -23.79
C VAL A 174 -4.51 -7.28 -23.17
N TYR A 175 -5.04 -6.17 -23.71
CA TYR A 175 -4.78 -4.83 -23.17
C TYR A 175 -5.38 -4.63 -21.78
N VAL A 176 -6.60 -5.13 -21.57
CA VAL A 176 -7.24 -5.13 -20.25
C VAL A 176 -6.40 -5.93 -19.26
N LEU A 177 -5.97 -7.15 -19.63
CA LEU A 177 -5.13 -7.99 -18.78
C LEU A 177 -3.77 -7.33 -18.49
N ALA A 178 -3.15 -6.70 -19.48
CA ALA A 178 -1.90 -5.97 -19.35
C ALA A 178 -2.03 -4.76 -18.41
N GLY A 179 -3.16 -4.05 -18.48
CA GLY A 179 -3.49 -2.94 -17.58
C GLY A 179 -3.60 -3.40 -16.13
N TRP A 180 -4.41 -4.42 -15.88
CA TRP A 180 -4.56 -5.00 -14.54
C TRP A 180 -3.25 -5.60 -14.00
N THR A 181 -2.44 -6.20 -14.86
CA THR A 181 -1.11 -6.73 -14.50
C THR A 181 -0.17 -5.60 -14.09
N ASN A 182 -0.19 -4.43 -14.77
CA ASN A 182 0.58 -3.26 -14.35
C ASN A 182 0.16 -2.78 -12.96
N ILE A 183 -1.15 -2.70 -12.70
CA ILE A 183 -1.69 -2.28 -11.40
C ILE A 183 -1.25 -3.27 -10.32
N ALA A 184 -1.54 -4.56 -10.48
CA ALA A 184 -1.19 -5.59 -9.52
C ALA A 184 0.33 -5.66 -9.28
N GLY A 185 1.14 -5.59 -10.34
CA GLY A 185 2.59 -5.56 -10.26
C GLY A 185 3.11 -4.34 -9.51
N SER A 186 2.52 -3.15 -9.75
CA SER A 186 2.88 -1.93 -9.04
C SER A 186 2.63 -1.97 -7.53
N MET A 187 1.78 -2.89 -7.06
CA MET A 187 1.57 -3.16 -5.63
C MET A 187 2.48 -4.28 -5.12
N VAL A 188 2.68 -5.34 -5.90
CA VAL A 188 3.49 -6.51 -5.51
C VAL A 188 4.97 -6.17 -5.41
N VAL A 189 5.54 -5.42 -6.35
CA VAL A 189 6.97 -5.08 -6.37
C VAL A 189 7.38 -4.32 -5.10
N PRO A 190 6.79 -3.15 -4.76
CA PRO A 190 7.17 -2.43 -3.54
C PRO A 190 6.89 -3.25 -2.28
N HIS A 191 5.77 -3.99 -2.23
CA HIS A 191 5.49 -4.90 -1.12
C HIS A 191 6.61 -5.94 -0.93
N ALA A 192 7.02 -6.61 -2.00
CA ALA A 192 8.07 -7.63 -1.93
C ALA A 192 9.43 -7.05 -1.52
N VAL A 193 9.79 -5.86 -2.05
CA VAL A 193 11.04 -5.17 -1.72
C VAL A 193 11.06 -4.76 -0.24
N ILE A 194 10.00 -4.10 0.25
CA ILE A 194 9.94 -3.65 1.64
C ILE A 194 9.89 -4.86 2.59
N ALA A 195 9.15 -5.91 2.25
CA ALA A 195 9.13 -7.16 3.02
C ALA A 195 10.52 -7.78 3.13
N ALA A 196 11.24 -7.91 2.01
CA ALA A 196 12.59 -8.48 2.00
C ALA A 196 13.57 -7.65 2.83
N ILE A 197 13.56 -6.32 2.68
CA ILE A 197 14.45 -5.42 3.43
C ILE A 197 14.15 -5.49 4.92
N THR A 198 12.89 -5.33 5.32
CA THR A 198 12.53 -5.22 6.73
C THR A 198 12.64 -6.54 7.49
N VAL A 199 12.36 -7.67 6.85
CA VAL A 199 12.64 -9.01 7.41
C VAL A 199 14.15 -9.29 7.45
N GLY A 200 14.90 -8.83 6.44
CA GLY A 200 16.36 -8.98 6.38
C GLY A 200 17.08 -8.23 7.50
N VAL A 201 16.64 -7.00 7.81
CA VAL A 201 17.17 -6.20 8.94
C VAL A 201 16.60 -6.68 10.30
N GLY A 202 15.58 -7.54 10.29
CA GLY A 202 14.99 -8.11 11.50
C GLY A 202 13.99 -7.20 12.21
N LEU A 203 13.45 -6.19 11.50
CA LEU A 203 12.37 -5.33 12.02
C LEU A 203 11.04 -6.09 12.12
N TYR A 204 10.78 -6.98 11.16
CA TYR A 204 9.56 -7.78 11.09
C TYR A 204 9.88 -9.26 10.89
N ARG A 205 8.91 -10.12 11.18
CA ARG A 205 8.95 -11.56 10.91
C ARG A 205 8.32 -11.85 9.54
N PRO A 206 8.65 -12.99 8.90
CA PRO A 206 8.02 -13.42 7.64
C PRO A 206 6.49 -13.42 7.66
N GLU A 207 5.90 -13.75 8.82
CA GLU A 207 4.46 -13.83 9.07
C GLU A 207 3.76 -12.46 9.11
N ASP A 208 4.50 -11.39 9.39
CA ASP A 208 3.97 -10.01 9.40
C ASP A 208 3.77 -9.46 7.97
N TRP A 209 4.26 -10.17 6.95
CA TRP A 209 4.17 -9.80 5.53
C TRP A 209 3.37 -10.83 4.71
N PRO A 210 2.03 -10.86 4.86
CA PRO A 210 1.15 -11.71 4.08
C PRO A 210 1.39 -11.60 2.58
N LYS A 211 0.88 -12.59 1.82
CA LYS A 211 0.70 -12.38 0.39
C LYS A 211 -0.24 -11.18 0.16
N MET A 212 0.14 -10.30 -0.77
CA MET A 212 -0.71 -9.18 -1.19
C MET A 212 -2.00 -9.64 -1.86
N PHE A 213 -1.88 -10.68 -2.69
CA PHE A 213 -2.95 -11.29 -3.45
C PHE A 213 -2.88 -12.81 -3.32
N ASP A 214 -4.03 -13.46 -3.16
CA ASP A 214 -4.20 -14.90 -3.29
C ASP A 214 -5.19 -15.22 -4.41
N ILE A 215 -4.65 -15.47 -5.60
CA ILE A 215 -5.44 -15.75 -6.81
C ILE A 215 -6.20 -17.08 -6.67
N ALA A 216 -5.61 -18.07 -5.98
CA ALA A 216 -6.21 -19.40 -5.83
C ALA A 216 -7.47 -19.35 -4.93
N GLU A 217 -7.51 -18.42 -3.97
CA GLU A 217 -8.64 -18.21 -3.07
C GLU A 217 -9.51 -17.02 -3.50
N GLY A 218 -9.35 -16.54 -4.74
CA GLY A 218 -9.94 -15.29 -5.23
C GLY A 218 -11.44 -15.31 -5.55
N TYR A 219 -12.19 -16.32 -5.10
CA TYR A 219 -13.64 -16.41 -5.34
C TYR A 219 -14.47 -15.43 -4.50
N THR A 220 -13.84 -14.72 -3.56
CA THR A 220 -14.39 -13.53 -2.92
C THR A 220 -13.32 -12.44 -2.85
N VAL A 221 -13.72 -11.17 -2.93
CA VAL A 221 -12.80 -10.02 -2.77
C VAL A 221 -12.04 -10.14 -1.44
N ARG A 222 -12.75 -10.47 -0.35
CA ARG A 222 -12.14 -10.64 0.97
C ARG A 222 -10.96 -11.62 0.94
N ARG A 223 -11.15 -12.83 0.41
CA ARG A 223 -10.10 -13.86 0.36
C ARG A 223 -8.98 -13.55 -0.63
N PHE A 224 -9.30 -12.88 -1.74
CA PHE A 224 -8.30 -12.43 -2.70
C PHE A 224 -7.29 -11.47 -2.04
N TRP A 225 -7.80 -10.54 -1.22
CA TRP A 225 -7.00 -9.57 -0.48
C TRP A 225 -6.52 -10.06 0.89
N GLY A 226 -6.95 -11.25 1.35
CA GLY A 226 -6.63 -11.84 2.66
C GLY A 226 -7.81 -11.84 3.62
#